data_AF-A0A1U7XF20-F1
#
_entry.id   AF-A0A1U7XF20-F1
#
_cell.length_a   1.000
_cell.length_b   1.000
_cell.length_c   1.000
_cell.angle_alpha   90.00
_cell.angle_beta   90.00
_cell.angle_gamma   90.00
#
_symmetry.space_group_name_H-M   'P 1'
#
loop_
_entity.id
_entity.type
_entity.pdbx_description
1 polymer ?
#
loop_
_entity_poly.entity_id
_entity_poly.type
_entity_poly.pdbx_seq_one_letter_code
_entity_poly.pdbx_strand_id
1 'polypeptide(L)'
;MGDSDLIIGQAQGKWETRDVKLIPYKQHMEDLSKWFKSVEFRQWHEKFSFALLRYRTIVRTSAGATPYLLVYGTEVVIPVEVEIPSLRIIVETEIEDNEWVKTRLE
;
A
#
# COMPACT_ATOMS: atom_id res chain seq x y z
N MET A 1 7.06 -7.81 39.85
CA MET A 1 6.77 -8.17 38.45
C MET A 1 6.93 -6.88 37.68
N GLY A 2 8.11 -6.68 37.09
CA GLY A 2 8.65 -5.35 36.78
C GLY A 2 8.49 -4.98 35.32
N ASP A 3 8.54 -3.68 35.03
CA ASP A 3 8.40 -3.08 33.69
C ASP A 3 9.35 -3.65 32.63
N SER A 4 10.45 -4.28 33.05
CA SER A 4 11.40 -4.93 32.15
C SER A 4 10.81 -6.14 31.40
N ASP A 5 9.84 -6.85 32.00
CA ASP A 5 9.17 -7.99 31.37
C ASP A 5 8.28 -7.55 30.19
N LEU A 6 7.75 -6.32 30.25
CA LEU A 6 6.94 -5.72 29.19
C LEU A 6 7.78 -5.40 27.95
N ILE A 7 8.99 -4.85 28.12
CA ILE A 7 9.88 -4.47 27.01
C ILE A 7 10.37 -5.72 26.25
N ILE A 8 10.68 -6.80 26.96
CA ILE A 8 11.10 -8.07 26.34
C ILE A 8 9.98 -8.67 25.51
N GLY A 9 8.73 -8.63 25.99
CA GLY A 9 7.56 -9.09 25.24
C GLY A 9 7.31 -8.31 23.94
N GLN A 10 7.53 -6.98 23.97
CA GLN A 10 7.39 -6.11 22.79
C GLN A 10 8.40 -6.46 21.70
N ALA A 11 9.68 -6.65 22.06
CA ALA A 11 10.75 -6.97 21.12
C ALA A 11 10.61 -8.38 20.52
N GLN A 12 10.06 -9.34 21.28
CA GLN A 12 9.85 -10.71 20.84
C GLN A 12 8.55 -10.91 20.05
N GLY A 13 7.75 -9.84 19.85
CA GLY A 13 6.44 -9.93 19.21
C GLY A 13 5.44 -10.81 19.96
N LYS A 14 5.70 -11.08 21.25
CA LYS A 14 4.93 -12.02 22.07
C LYS A 14 3.75 -11.31 22.72
N TRP A 15 2.85 -10.80 21.87
CA TRP A 15 1.59 -10.17 22.28
C TRP A 15 0.53 -11.25 22.49
N GLU A 16 0.68 -12.11 23.49
CA GLU A 16 -0.46 -12.93 23.92
C GLU A 16 -1.47 -12.00 24.61
N THR A 17 -2.56 -11.69 23.91
CA THR A 17 -3.69 -10.94 24.45
C THR A 17 -4.33 -11.75 25.58
N ARG A 18 -3.88 -11.49 26.81
CA ARG A 18 -4.44 -12.08 28.04
C ARG A 18 -5.88 -11.67 28.29
N ASP A 19 -6.35 -10.62 27.62
CA ASP A 19 -7.74 -10.22 27.61
C ASP A 19 -8.55 -11.12 26.67
N VAL A 20 -9.44 -11.91 27.25
CA VAL A 20 -10.32 -12.85 26.57
C VAL A 20 -11.18 -12.15 25.51
N LYS A 21 -11.49 -10.85 25.67
CA LYS A 21 -12.26 -10.07 24.70
C LYS A 21 -11.49 -9.74 23.43
N LEU A 22 -10.16 -9.80 23.45
CA LEU A 22 -9.29 -9.47 22.32
C LEU A 22 -8.88 -10.71 21.51
N ILE A 23 -9.07 -11.92 22.05
CA ILE A 23 -8.79 -13.19 21.36
C ILE A 23 -9.56 -13.31 20.03
N PRO A 24 -10.87 -12.97 19.92
CA PRO A 24 -11.60 -13.05 18.66
C PRO A 24 -11.03 -12.14 17.56
N TYR A 25 -10.48 -10.99 17.93
CA TYR A 25 -9.92 -10.02 16.98
C TYR A 25 -8.58 -10.48 16.42
N LYS A 26 -7.79 -11.22 17.19
CA LYS A 26 -6.51 -11.77 16.73
C LYS A 26 -6.70 -12.69 15.50
N GLN A 27 -7.66 -13.61 15.59
CA GLN A 27 -8.00 -14.50 14.47
C GLN A 27 -8.47 -13.70 13.26
N HIS A 28 -9.33 -12.70 13.48
CA HIS A 28 -9.81 -11.86 12.41
C HIS A 28 -8.68 -11.06 11.72
N MET A 29 -7.70 -10.58 12.49
CA MET A 29 -6.53 -9.90 11.95
C MET A 29 -5.60 -10.84 11.16
N GLU A 30 -5.45 -12.09 11.60
CA GLU A 30 -4.69 -13.11 10.87
C GLU A 30 -5.37 -13.45 9.53
N ASP A 31 -6.69 -13.63 9.55
CA ASP A 31 -7.50 -13.89 8.35
C ASP A 31 -7.46 -12.71 7.37
N LEU A 32 -7.58 -11.47 7.89
CA LEU A 32 -7.44 -10.25 7.09
C LEU A 32 -6.03 -10.15 6.49
N SER A 33 -4.98 -10.40 7.27
CA SER A 33 -3.60 -10.39 6.78
C SER A 33 -3.40 -11.42 5.67
N LYS A 34 -3.94 -12.62 5.81
CA LYS A 34 -3.90 -13.66 4.77
C LYS A 34 -4.68 -13.24 3.54
N TRP A 35 -5.87 -12.67 3.73
CA TRP A 35 -6.68 -12.13 2.64
C TRP A 35 -5.93 -11.03 1.88
N PHE A 36 -5.32 -10.05 2.57
CA PHE A 36 -4.51 -9.00 1.95
C PHE A 36 -3.29 -9.56 1.21
N LYS A 37 -2.63 -10.61 1.72
CA LYS A 37 -1.54 -11.29 1.00
C LYS A 37 -2.02 -12.04 -0.23
N SER A 38 -3.25 -12.59 -0.20
CA SER A 38 -3.85 -13.32 -1.32
C SER A 38 -4.53 -12.43 -2.35
N VAL A 39 -4.96 -11.23 -1.94
CA VAL A 39 -5.36 -10.16 -2.85
C VAL A 39 -4.10 -9.78 -3.60
N GLU A 40 -4.06 -10.15 -4.88
CA GLU A 40 -2.97 -9.73 -5.76
C GLU A 40 -2.96 -8.20 -5.85
N PHE A 41 -2.11 -7.57 -5.02
CA PHE A 41 -1.69 -6.17 -5.15
C PHE A 41 -0.81 -5.93 -6.38
N ARG A 42 -0.67 -6.97 -7.22
CA ARG A 42 0.19 -7.04 -8.40
C ARG A 42 0.01 -5.89 -9.39
N GLN A 43 -1.14 -5.21 -9.36
CA GLN A 43 -1.43 -4.04 -10.21
C GLN A 43 -1.92 -2.84 -9.41
N TRP A 44 -1.74 -2.83 -8.08
CA TRP A 44 -2.22 -1.70 -7.28
C TRP A 44 -1.49 -0.42 -7.65
N HIS A 45 -0.20 -0.47 -7.95
CA HIS A 45 0.60 0.68 -8.39
C HIS A 45 0.08 1.26 -9.72
N GLU A 46 -0.25 0.42 -10.71
CA GLU A 46 -0.88 0.85 -11.95
C GLU A 46 -2.27 1.46 -11.69
N LYS A 47 -3.15 0.72 -11.00
CA LYS A 47 -4.53 1.15 -10.70
C LYS A 47 -4.56 2.44 -9.87
N PHE A 48 -3.63 2.58 -8.94
CA PHE A 48 -3.47 3.77 -8.11
C PHE A 48 -3.00 4.97 -8.93
N SER A 49 -2.02 4.78 -9.82
CA SER A 49 -1.54 5.84 -10.71
C SER A 49 -2.66 6.34 -11.64
N PHE A 50 -3.44 5.42 -12.22
CA PHE A 50 -4.63 5.77 -13.02
C PHE A 50 -5.71 6.49 -12.20
N ALA A 51 -5.99 6.02 -10.98
CA ALA A 51 -6.97 6.66 -10.10
C ALA A 51 -6.55 8.08 -9.69
N LEU A 52 -5.27 8.28 -9.38
CA LEU A 52 -4.72 9.59 -9.06
C LEU A 52 -4.76 10.54 -10.25
N LEU A 53 -4.38 10.07 -11.44
CA LEU A 53 -4.48 10.86 -12.67
C LEU A 53 -5.92 11.32 -12.86
N ARG A 54 -6.87 10.39 -12.82
CA ARG A 54 -8.30 10.68 -12.98
C ARG A 54 -8.78 11.68 -11.93
N TYR A 55 -8.33 11.57 -10.69
CA TYR A 55 -8.66 12.54 -9.65
C TYR A 55 -8.12 13.94 -9.97
N ARG A 56 -6.86 14.05 -10.42
CA ARG A 56 -6.21 15.32 -10.74
C ARG A 56 -6.82 16.02 -11.95
N THR A 57 -7.29 15.27 -12.95
CA THR A 57 -7.77 15.82 -14.23
C THR A 57 -9.28 16.02 -14.31
N ILE A 58 -10.07 15.33 -13.50
CA ILE A 58 -11.52 15.50 -13.51
C ILE A 58 -11.91 16.79 -12.79
N VAL A 59 -12.65 17.63 -13.50
CA VAL A 59 -13.31 18.81 -12.93
C VAL A 59 -14.26 18.37 -11.82
N ARG A 60 -14.06 18.88 -10.60
CA ARG A 60 -14.94 18.56 -9.48
C ARG A 60 -16.17 19.46 -9.56
N THR A 61 -17.36 18.86 -9.58
CA THR A 61 -18.63 19.60 -9.61
C THR A 61 -18.75 20.64 -8.49
N SER A 62 -18.13 20.40 -7.34
CA SER A 62 -18.11 21.33 -6.21
C SER A 62 -17.24 22.57 -6.44
N ALA A 63 -16.17 22.47 -7.23
CA ALA A 63 -15.20 23.55 -7.44
C ALA A 63 -15.26 24.15 -8.86
N GLY A 64 -15.91 23.48 -9.81
CA GLY A 64 -15.90 23.87 -11.22
C GLY A 64 -14.52 23.80 -11.89
N ALA A 65 -13.49 23.35 -11.18
CA ALA A 65 -12.11 23.26 -11.62
C ALA A 65 -11.54 21.87 -11.31
N THR A 66 -10.44 21.52 -12.01
CA THR A 66 -9.68 20.32 -11.69
C THR A 66 -8.88 20.54 -10.40
N PRO A 67 -8.67 19.52 -9.55
CA PRO A 67 -7.85 19.68 -8.35
C PRO A 67 -6.44 20.18 -8.65
N TYR A 68 -5.87 19.79 -9.79
CA TYR A 68 -4.55 20.25 -10.21
C TYR A 68 -4.49 21.76 -10.48
N LEU A 69 -5.50 22.30 -11.18
CA LEU A 69 -5.61 23.73 -11.47
C LEU A 69 -5.70 24.56 -10.18
N LEU A 70 -6.36 24.04 -9.15
CA LEU A 70 -6.46 24.71 -7.85
C LEU A 70 -5.14 24.73 -7.07
N VAL A 71 -4.31 23.69 -7.21
CA VAL A 71 -3.05 23.57 -6.48
C VAL A 71 -1.91 24.34 -7.16
N TYR A 72 -1.81 24.24 -8.49
CA TYR A 72 -0.67 24.76 -9.24
C TYR A 72 -1.00 26.00 -10.08
N GLY A 73 -2.27 26.38 -10.21
CA GLY A 73 -2.68 27.56 -10.95
C GLY A 73 -2.56 27.45 -12.48
N THR A 74 -2.23 26.27 -13.00
CA THR A 74 -2.12 25.99 -14.44
C THR A 74 -2.99 24.80 -14.83
N GLU A 75 -3.48 24.78 -16.07
CA GLU A 75 -4.20 23.62 -16.58
C GLU A 75 -3.33 22.36 -16.57
N VAL A 76 -3.98 21.19 -16.49
CA VAL A 76 -3.29 19.90 -16.51
C VAL A 76 -2.58 19.73 -17.84
N VAL A 77 -1.25 19.64 -17.78
CA VAL A 77 -0.41 18.96 -18.76
C VAL A 77 -0.07 17.61 -18.14
N ILE A 78 -0.11 16.52 -18.90
CA ILE A 78 0.14 15.17 -18.36
C ILE A 78 1.48 15.18 -17.61
N PRO A 79 1.47 14.90 -16.29
CA PRO A 79 2.68 15.00 -15.49
C PRO A 79 3.64 13.86 -15.81
N VAL A 80 4.94 14.17 -15.83
CA VAL A 80 6.03 13.23 -16.13
C VAL A 80 6.03 12.01 -15.20
N GLU A 81 5.49 12.11 -13.99
CA GLU A 81 5.38 10.97 -13.06
C GLU A 81 4.42 9.86 -13.51
N VAL A 82 3.55 10.14 -14.50
CA VAL A 82 2.70 9.11 -15.12
C VAL A 82 3.45 8.36 -16.22
N GLU A 83 4.39 9.04 -16.88
CA GLU A 83 5.23 8.46 -17.94
C GLU A 83 6.49 7.79 -17.38
N ILE A 84 7.02 8.31 -16.27
CA ILE A 84 8.17 7.77 -15.54
C ILE A 84 7.65 7.15 -14.23
N PRO A 85 7.61 5.81 -14.13
CA PRO A 85 7.29 5.14 -12.89
C PRO A 85 8.25 5.57 -11.78
N SER A 86 7.73 5.75 -10.57
CA SER A 86 8.59 6.09 -9.43
C SER A 86 9.64 4.99 -9.16
N LEU A 87 10.83 5.36 -8.65
CA LEU A 87 11.92 4.41 -8.37
C LEU A 87 11.50 3.23 -7.49
N ARG A 88 10.54 3.42 -6.58
CA ARG A 88 10.00 2.33 -5.75
C ARG A 88 9.26 1.29 -6.60
N ILE A 89 8.46 1.75 -7.55
CA ILE A 89 7.71 0.87 -8.47
C ILE A 89 8.69 0.09 -9.35
N ILE A 90 9.71 0.75 -9.90
CA ILE A 90 10.74 0.09 -10.72
C ILE A 90 11.43 -1.03 -9.93
N VAL A 91 11.88 -0.73 -8.71
CA VAL A 91 12.54 -1.71 -7.83
C VAL A 91 11.59 -2.88 -7.48
N GLU A 92 10.33 -2.61 -7.18
CA GLU A 92 9.35 -3.64 -6.80
C GLU A 92 8.99 -4.55 -8.00
N THR A 93 8.88 -3.98 -9.22
CA THR A 93 8.69 -4.77 -10.45
C THR A 93 9.92 -5.61 -10.83
N GLU A 94 11.14 -5.10 -10.62
CA GLU A 94 12.37 -5.86 -10.87
C GLU A 94 12.57 -7.01 -9.86
N ILE A 95 12.09 -6.84 -8.63
CA ILE A 95 12.08 -7.89 -7.59
C ILE A 95 11.06 -8.99 -7.91
N GLU A 96 9.87 -8.63 -8.39
CA GLU A 96 8.88 -9.61 -8.80
C GLU A 96 9.38 -10.46 -9.99
N ASP A 97 9.98 -9.83 -10.99
CA ASP A 97 10.47 -10.52 -12.19
C ASP A 97 11.66 -11.45 -11.89
N ASN A 98 12.51 -11.09 -10.92
CA ASN A 98 13.69 -11.89 -10.55
C ASN A 98 13.38 -13.12 -9.67
N GLU A 99 12.31 -13.11 -8.87
CA GLU A 99 11.85 -14.29 -8.13
C GLU A 99 11.18 -15.31 -9.06
N TRP A 100 10.43 -14.86 -10.07
CA TRP A 100 9.79 -15.73 -11.06
C TRP A 100 10.76 -16.45 -12.01
N VAL A 101 11.91 -15.84 -12.33
CA VAL A 101 12.93 -16.48 -13.18
C VAL A 101 13.63 -17.63 -12.48
N LYS A 102 13.71 -17.62 -11.13
CA LYS A 102 14.43 -18.64 -10.36
C LYS A 102 13.69 -19.98 -10.29
N THR A 103 12.36 -19.98 -10.35
CA THR A 103 11.52 -21.19 -10.28
C THR A 103 11.42 -21.97 -11.59
N ARG A 104 12.05 -21.51 -12.67
CA ARG A 104 11.98 -22.14 -14.00
C ARG A 104 13.29 -22.84 -14.43
N LEU A 105 14.30 -22.83 -13.56
CA LEU A 105 15.58 -23.51 -13.76
C LEU A 105 15.84 -24.65 -12.75
N GLU A 106 14.83 -25.06 -11.97
CA GLU A 106 14.83 -26.31 -11.19
C GLU A 106 13.91 -27.36 -11.81
#